data_AF-A0A9D2GFB1-F1
#
_entry.id   AF-A0A9D2GFB1-F1
#
_cell.length_a   1.000
_cell.length_b   1.000
_cell.length_c   1.000
_cell.angle_alpha   90.00
_cell.angle_beta   90.00
_cell.angle_gamma   90.00
#
_symmetry.space_group_name_H-M   'P 1'
#
loop_
_entity.id
_entity.type
_entity.pdbx_description
1 polymer ?
#
loop_
_entity_poly.entity_id
_entity_poly.type
_entity_poly.pdbx_seq_one_letter_code
_entity_poly.pdbx_strand_id
1 'polypeptide(L)'
;MKITTLVLILFIAIMVFFLVMRYFRLKRDAKDSVGLADAYRSGDFDTYLAIINKQIESAPSAKDKNILATLKIQAYLQKHDWAKMDALKKQVDMKKLPKDIRLTFLCHYITGLFLSERSDAAASFLKSNQNFLKEGEGNSRYQLYLDGFRAFSSFYQGNFDKAKTQFEALKKAPGSNDFYRKVYDDYLHRIADETNHELSSES
;
A
#
# COMPACT_ATOMS: atom_id res chain seq x y z
N MET A 1 -9.65 -10.77 -20.91
CA MET A 1 -8.90 -10.73 -19.62
C MET A 1 -7.76 -11.72 -19.69
N LYS A 2 -6.51 -11.30 -19.39
CA LYS A 2 -5.34 -12.19 -19.44
C LYS A 2 -5.31 -13.12 -18.22
N ILE A 3 -4.84 -14.36 -18.39
CA ILE A 3 -4.68 -15.37 -17.33
C ILE A 3 -3.91 -14.80 -16.12
N THR A 4 -2.91 -13.94 -16.37
CA THR A 4 -2.11 -13.26 -15.34
C THR A 4 -2.90 -12.28 -14.47
N THR A 5 -3.92 -11.61 -15.00
CA THR A 5 -4.83 -10.73 -14.23
C THR A 5 -5.73 -11.55 -13.30
N LEU A 6 -6.16 -12.73 -13.77
CA LEU A 6 -7.01 -13.64 -12.99
C LEU A 6 -6.24 -14.24 -11.81
N VAL A 7 -4.99 -14.64 -12.01
CA VAL A 7 -4.11 -15.19 -10.97
C VAL A 7 -3.78 -14.14 -9.89
N LEU A 8 -3.58 -12.88 -10.29
CA LEU A 8 -3.29 -11.78 -9.36
C LEU A 8 -4.49 -11.42 -8.47
N ILE A 9 -5.69 -11.35 -9.07
CA ILE A 9 -6.95 -11.15 -8.35
C ILE A 9 -7.20 -12.31 -7.39
N LEU A 10 -6.93 -13.54 -7.82
CA LEU A 10 -7.02 -14.73 -6.99
C LEU A 10 -6.05 -14.65 -5.80
N PHE A 11 -4.81 -14.17 -5.99
CA PHE A 11 -3.80 -14.10 -4.94
C PHE A 11 -4.09 -13.05 -3.85
N ILE A 12 -4.57 -11.86 -4.23
CA ILE A 12 -4.97 -10.80 -3.28
C ILE A 12 -6.27 -11.19 -2.57
N ALA A 13 -7.22 -11.79 -3.30
CA ALA A 13 -8.42 -12.37 -2.72
C ALA A 13 -8.07 -13.45 -1.70
N ILE A 14 -7.16 -14.38 -2.03
CA ILE A 14 -6.68 -15.45 -1.17
C ILE A 14 -5.95 -14.88 0.06
N MET A 15 -5.19 -13.78 -0.08
CA MET A 15 -4.52 -13.12 1.04
C MET A 15 -5.47 -12.46 2.04
N VAL A 16 -6.41 -11.65 1.53
CA VAL A 16 -7.47 -11.07 2.36
C VAL A 16 -8.28 -12.21 2.96
N PHE A 17 -8.61 -13.24 2.17
CA PHE A 17 -9.29 -14.44 2.61
C PHE A 17 -8.51 -15.24 3.65
N PHE A 18 -7.19 -15.39 3.63
CA PHE A 18 -6.44 -16.12 4.67
C PHE A 18 -6.23 -15.30 5.95
N LEU A 19 -6.03 -13.97 5.83
CA LEU A 19 -5.98 -13.07 6.99
C LEU A 19 -7.33 -13.00 7.70
N VAL A 20 -8.40 -12.97 6.93
CA VAL A 20 -9.79 -13.02 7.39
C VAL A 20 -10.12 -14.44 7.88
N MET A 21 -9.99 -15.50 7.08
CA MET A 21 -10.33 -16.89 7.49
C MET A 21 -9.54 -17.42 8.68
N ARG A 22 -8.25 -17.07 8.86
CA ARG A 22 -7.50 -17.44 10.06
C ARG A 22 -8.07 -16.77 11.32
N TYR A 23 -8.65 -15.59 11.16
CA TYR A 23 -9.31 -14.82 12.21
C TYR A 23 -10.79 -15.25 12.42
N PHE A 24 -11.49 -15.62 11.35
CA PHE A 24 -12.91 -16.00 11.31
C PHE A 24 -13.16 -17.51 11.44
N ARG A 25 -12.13 -18.36 11.53
CA ARG A 25 -12.31 -19.81 11.78
C ARG A 25 -12.99 -20.14 13.11
N LEU A 26 -13.24 -19.13 13.97
CA LEU A 26 -13.88 -19.32 15.26
C LEU A 26 -15.26 -18.68 15.42
N LYS A 27 -15.65 -17.61 14.72
CA LYS A 27 -17.01 -17.04 14.87
C LYS A 27 -17.47 -16.24 13.63
N ARG A 28 -18.65 -16.64 13.12
CA ARG A 28 -19.72 -15.87 12.44
C ARG A 28 -19.31 -14.82 11.39
N ASP A 29 -19.88 -14.99 10.19
CA ASP A 29 -20.04 -14.01 9.09
C ASP A 29 -19.01 -14.00 7.95
N ALA A 30 -18.94 -15.13 7.25
CA ALA A 30 -18.34 -15.22 5.92
C ALA A 30 -18.93 -14.20 4.90
N LYS A 31 -20.18 -13.74 5.07
CA LYS A 31 -20.80 -12.70 4.22
C LYS A 31 -20.04 -11.36 4.26
N ASP A 32 -19.61 -10.92 5.44
CA ASP A 32 -18.93 -9.63 5.59
C ASP A 32 -17.52 -9.68 4.98
N SER A 33 -16.89 -10.86 4.94
CA SER A 33 -15.60 -11.06 4.25
C SER A 33 -15.70 -10.94 2.73
N VAL A 34 -16.78 -11.49 2.15
CA VAL A 34 -17.05 -11.40 0.71
C VAL A 34 -17.38 -9.95 0.35
N GLY A 35 -18.26 -9.30 1.12
CA GLY A 35 -18.61 -7.90 0.92
C GLY A 35 -17.41 -6.94 1.02
N LEU A 36 -16.46 -7.18 1.92
CA LEU A 36 -15.25 -6.37 2.04
C LEU A 36 -14.35 -6.49 0.80
N ALA A 37 -14.14 -7.72 0.29
CA ALA A 37 -13.34 -7.94 -0.90
C ALA A 37 -14.00 -7.34 -2.15
N ASP A 38 -15.32 -7.43 -2.26
CA ASP A 38 -16.07 -6.89 -3.39
C ASP A 38 -16.11 -5.36 -3.37
N ALA A 39 -16.29 -4.74 -2.19
CA ALA A 39 -16.17 -3.30 -2.03
C ALA A 39 -14.77 -2.79 -2.43
N TYR A 40 -13.71 -3.50 -2.00
CA TYR A 40 -12.35 -3.15 -2.40
C TYR A 40 -12.13 -3.24 -3.92
N ARG A 41 -12.61 -4.33 -4.55
CA ARG A 41 -12.44 -4.55 -6.01
C ARG A 41 -13.23 -3.56 -6.86
N SER A 42 -14.43 -3.19 -6.40
CA SER A 42 -15.28 -2.21 -7.10
C SER A 42 -14.83 -0.76 -6.87
N GLY A 43 -13.88 -0.53 -5.97
CA GLY A 43 -13.44 0.82 -5.60
C GLY A 43 -14.45 1.56 -4.70
N ASP A 44 -15.47 0.87 -4.18
CA ASP A 44 -16.41 1.41 -3.19
C ASP A 44 -15.74 1.44 -1.81
N PHE A 45 -14.85 2.42 -1.65
CA PHE A 45 -14.07 2.58 -0.43
C PHE A 45 -14.90 3.10 0.75
N ASP A 46 -16.08 3.68 0.51
CA ASP A 46 -16.98 4.10 1.58
C ASP A 46 -17.67 2.89 2.21
N THR A 47 -18.19 1.97 1.39
CA THR A 47 -18.70 0.68 1.87
C THR A 47 -17.60 -0.15 2.52
N TYR A 48 -16.40 -0.19 1.93
CA TYR A 48 -15.23 -0.87 2.51
C TYR A 48 -14.91 -0.35 3.93
N LEU A 49 -14.88 0.97 4.12
CA LEU A 49 -14.64 1.59 5.42
C LEU A 49 -15.78 1.33 6.41
N ALA A 50 -17.03 1.35 5.96
CA ALA A 50 -18.19 1.06 6.79
C ALA A 50 -18.14 -0.37 7.35
N ILE A 51 -17.80 -1.36 6.51
CA ILE A 51 -17.64 -2.76 6.94
C ILE A 51 -16.53 -2.87 8.00
N ILE A 52 -15.37 -2.25 7.77
CA ILE A 52 -14.26 -2.27 8.74
C ILE A 52 -14.67 -1.62 10.07
N ASN A 53 -15.35 -0.48 10.05
CA ASN A 53 -15.80 0.20 11.27
C ASN A 53 -16.73 -0.69 12.10
N LYS A 54 -17.73 -1.32 11.46
CA LYS A 54 -18.62 -2.27 12.11
C LYS A 54 -17.84 -3.46 12.72
N GLN A 55 -16.86 -3.99 12.00
CA GLN A 55 -16.01 -5.07 12.51
C GLN A 55 -15.19 -4.64 13.73
N ILE A 56 -14.61 -3.42 13.71
CA ILE A 56 -13.88 -2.85 14.85
C ILE A 56 -14.81 -2.69 16.07
N GLU A 57 -16.03 -2.21 15.89
CA GLU A 57 -17.00 -2.07 16.98
C GLU A 57 -17.31 -3.41 17.66
N SER A 58 -17.51 -4.45 16.84
CA SER A 58 -17.78 -5.81 17.29
C SER A 58 -16.56 -6.61 17.76
N ALA A 59 -15.34 -6.11 17.57
CA ALA A 59 -14.13 -6.86 17.84
C ALA A 59 -13.92 -7.09 19.35
N PRO A 60 -13.58 -8.32 19.77
CA PRO A 60 -13.62 -8.73 21.18
C PRO A 60 -12.47 -8.17 22.02
N SER A 61 -11.40 -7.68 21.39
CA SER A 61 -10.22 -7.18 22.10
C SER A 61 -9.62 -5.92 21.48
N ALA A 62 -8.89 -5.16 22.30
CA ALA A 62 -8.15 -3.99 21.83
C ALA A 62 -7.07 -4.35 20.78
N LYS A 63 -6.47 -5.55 20.89
CA LYS A 63 -5.50 -6.07 19.92
C LYS A 63 -6.15 -6.23 18.55
N ASP A 64 -7.34 -6.80 18.52
CA ASP A 64 -8.08 -7.07 17.30
C ASP A 64 -8.58 -5.79 16.63
N LYS A 65 -9.09 -4.85 17.44
CA LYS A 65 -9.43 -3.49 17.00
C LYS A 65 -8.23 -2.82 16.34
N ASN A 66 -7.05 -2.94 16.95
CA ASN A 66 -5.81 -2.38 16.42
C ASN A 66 -5.40 -3.01 15.08
N ILE A 67 -5.54 -4.34 14.94
CA ILE A 67 -5.28 -5.05 13.68
C ILE A 67 -6.26 -4.61 12.58
N LEU A 68 -7.57 -4.61 12.85
CA LEU A 68 -8.59 -4.23 11.88
C LEU A 68 -8.46 -2.76 11.46
N ALA A 69 -8.08 -1.87 12.38
CA ALA A 69 -7.84 -0.46 12.06
C ALA A 69 -6.77 -0.29 10.96
N THR A 70 -5.75 -1.16 10.91
CA THR A 70 -4.70 -1.07 9.87
C THR A 70 -5.24 -1.20 8.45
N LEU A 71 -6.36 -1.88 8.24
CA LEU A 71 -6.96 -2.08 6.91
C LEU A 71 -7.47 -0.77 6.30
N LYS A 72 -7.85 0.20 7.13
CA LYS A 72 -8.35 1.51 6.66
C LYS A 72 -7.30 2.27 5.84
N ILE A 73 -6.01 1.99 6.03
CA ILE A 73 -4.91 2.62 5.28
C ILE A 73 -5.08 2.44 3.77
N GLN A 74 -5.63 1.30 3.34
CA GLN A 74 -5.81 0.99 1.93
C GLN A 74 -6.82 1.94 1.30
N ALA A 75 -7.97 2.14 1.95
CA ALA A 75 -8.98 3.09 1.48
C ALA A 75 -8.48 4.53 1.50
N TYR A 76 -7.76 4.95 2.55
CA TYR A 76 -7.23 6.31 2.62
C TYR A 76 -6.17 6.57 1.55
N LEU A 77 -5.32 5.59 1.25
CA LEU A 77 -4.35 5.68 0.17
C LEU A 77 -5.06 5.82 -1.20
N GLN A 78 -6.10 5.02 -1.46
CA GLN A 78 -6.83 5.03 -2.72
C GLN A 78 -7.67 6.30 -2.93
N LYS A 79 -8.23 6.84 -1.84
CA LYS A 79 -9.00 8.09 -1.83
C LYS A 79 -8.12 9.34 -1.71
N HIS A 80 -6.80 9.18 -1.62
CA HIS A 80 -5.85 10.27 -1.35
C HIS A 80 -6.18 11.09 -0.08
N ASP A 81 -6.74 10.43 0.94
CA ASP A 81 -7.11 11.07 2.21
C ASP A 81 -5.93 11.06 3.21
N TRP A 82 -4.97 11.95 2.95
CA TRP A 82 -3.71 12.04 3.69
C TRP A 82 -3.89 12.40 5.16
N ALA A 83 -4.89 13.24 5.47
CA ALA A 83 -5.20 13.62 6.84
C ALA A 83 -5.68 12.42 7.66
N LYS A 84 -6.60 11.60 7.11
CA LYS A 84 -7.03 10.36 7.79
C LYS A 84 -5.92 9.31 7.84
N MET A 85 -5.07 9.24 6.83
CA MET A 85 -3.88 8.37 6.84
C MET A 85 -2.96 8.69 8.03
N ASP A 86 -2.63 9.97 8.24
CA ASP A 86 -1.75 10.41 9.32
C ASP A 86 -2.41 10.23 10.70
N ALA A 87 -3.72 10.51 10.80
CA ALA A 87 -4.49 10.26 12.02
C ALA A 87 -4.50 8.76 12.37
N LEU A 88 -4.69 7.88 11.37
CA LEU A 88 -4.66 6.43 11.57
C LEU A 88 -3.29 5.97 12.08
N LYS A 89 -2.19 6.51 11.54
CA LYS A 89 -0.85 6.18 12.05
C LYS A 89 -0.75 6.49 13.55
N LYS A 90 -1.27 7.62 14.01
CA LYS A 90 -1.25 7.98 15.45
C LYS A 90 -2.10 7.04 16.31
N GLN A 91 -3.20 6.52 15.76
CA GLN A 91 -4.10 5.59 16.44
C GLN A 91 -3.54 4.16 16.55
N VAL A 92 -2.84 3.68 15.53
CA VAL A 92 -2.37 2.29 15.46
C VAL A 92 -1.13 2.08 16.34
N ASP A 93 -1.26 1.19 17.33
CA ASP A 93 -0.14 0.75 18.16
C ASP A 93 0.69 -0.30 17.40
N MET A 94 1.71 0.17 16.67
CA MET A 94 2.56 -0.68 15.84
C MET A 94 3.33 -1.75 16.64
N LYS A 95 3.58 -1.53 17.93
CA LYS A 95 4.31 -2.50 18.78
C LYS A 95 3.48 -3.75 19.07
N LYS A 96 2.15 -3.63 19.03
CA LYS A 96 1.20 -4.73 19.29
C LYS A 96 0.73 -5.45 18.02
N LEU A 97 1.19 -5.03 16.85
CA LEU A 97 0.83 -5.66 15.59
C LEU A 97 1.66 -6.93 15.34
N PRO A 98 1.04 -7.98 14.77
CA PRO A 98 1.79 -9.07 14.16
C PRO A 98 2.75 -8.54 13.10
N LYS A 99 3.90 -9.20 12.96
CA LYS A 99 4.99 -8.81 12.06
C LYS A 99 4.50 -8.42 10.66
N ASP A 100 3.78 -9.31 9.99
CA ASP A 100 3.33 -9.07 8.61
C ASP A 100 2.34 -7.90 8.47
N ILE A 101 1.48 -7.72 9.47
CA ILE A 101 0.50 -6.63 9.49
C ILE A 101 1.21 -5.30 9.71
N ARG A 102 2.20 -5.28 10.62
CA ARG A 102 3.07 -4.12 10.85
C ARG A 102 3.82 -3.74 9.58
N LEU A 103 4.46 -4.69 8.90
CA LEU A 103 5.20 -4.43 7.66
C LEU A 103 4.29 -3.90 6.56
N THR A 104 3.13 -4.51 6.37
CA THR A 104 2.15 -4.07 5.37
C THR A 104 1.65 -2.66 5.66
N PHE A 105 1.34 -2.35 6.93
CA PHE A 105 0.91 -1.01 7.34
C PHE A 105 2.00 0.04 7.12
N LEU A 106 3.24 -0.26 7.52
CA LEU A 106 4.40 0.61 7.28
C LEU A 106 4.60 0.87 5.79
N CYS A 107 4.53 -0.15 4.94
CA CYS A 107 4.73 0.00 3.51
C CYS A 107 3.68 0.90 2.86
N HIS A 108 2.40 0.73 3.22
CA HIS A 108 1.32 1.61 2.73
C HIS A 108 1.50 3.05 3.20
N TYR A 109 1.87 3.26 4.46
CA TYR A 109 2.08 4.60 5.00
C TYR A 109 3.24 5.31 4.29
N ILE A 110 4.38 4.63 4.10
CA ILE A 110 5.54 5.19 3.38
C ILE A 110 5.18 5.51 1.93
N THR A 111 4.44 4.62 1.26
CA THR A 111 3.92 4.89 -0.09
C THR A 111 3.08 6.17 -0.08
N GLY A 112 2.13 6.30 0.84
CA GLY A 112 1.28 7.48 0.94
C GLY A 112 2.07 8.77 1.22
N LEU A 113 3.19 8.72 1.95
CA LEU A 113 4.07 9.87 2.11
C LEU A 113 4.69 10.32 0.78
N PHE A 114 5.17 9.37 -0.04
CA PHE A 114 5.65 9.70 -1.39
C PHE A 114 4.53 10.22 -2.30
N LEU A 115 3.34 9.62 -2.28
CA LEU A 115 2.22 10.07 -3.12
C LEU A 115 1.62 11.42 -2.70
N SER A 116 1.93 11.89 -1.51
CA SER A 116 1.53 13.21 -1.01
C SER A 116 2.66 14.24 -1.12
N GLU A 117 3.69 13.96 -1.94
CA GLU A 117 4.86 14.83 -2.17
C GLU A 117 5.65 15.14 -0.88
N ARG A 118 5.56 14.27 0.14
CA ARG A 118 6.27 14.39 1.43
C ARG A 118 7.47 13.45 1.47
N SER A 119 8.33 13.57 0.47
CA SER A 119 9.50 12.70 0.28
C SER A 119 10.50 12.74 1.44
N ASP A 120 10.73 13.92 2.05
CA ASP A 120 11.58 14.05 3.24
C ASP A 120 11.03 13.28 4.44
N ALA A 121 9.72 13.37 4.66
CA ALA A 121 9.05 12.61 5.70
C ALA A 121 9.12 11.10 5.42
N ALA A 122 8.96 10.70 4.15
CA ALA A 122 9.11 9.31 3.72
C ALA A 122 10.53 8.79 4.00
N ALA A 123 11.57 9.56 3.63
CA ALA A 123 12.97 9.22 3.84
C ALA A 123 13.31 9.11 5.33
N SER A 124 12.88 10.07 6.15
CA SER A 124 13.04 10.00 7.61
C SER A 124 12.35 8.76 8.18
N PHE A 125 11.13 8.46 7.73
CA PHE A 125 10.37 7.33 8.23
C PHE A 125 10.96 5.98 7.81
N LEU A 126 11.46 5.86 6.57
CA LEU A 126 12.22 4.72 6.07
C LEU A 126 13.44 4.45 6.96
N LYS A 127 14.23 5.49 7.25
CA LYS A 127 15.43 5.39 8.10
C LYS A 127 15.08 4.91 9.51
N SER A 128 14.07 5.50 10.14
CA SER A 128 13.65 5.13 11.50
C SER A 128 13.06 3.71 11.61
N ASN A 129 12.55 3.15 10.51
CA ASN A 129 11.93 1.82 10.48
C ASN A 129 12.75 0.79 9.70
N GLN A 130 14.01 1.08 9.37
CA GLN A 130 14.84 0.23 8.53
C GLN A 130 14.97 -1.19 9.08
N ASN A 131 15.09 -1.35 10.40
CA ASN A 131 15.19 -2.67 11.04
C ASN A 131 13.96 -3.52 10.76
N PHE A 132 12.76 -2.93 10.82
CA PHE A 132 11.53 -3.65 10.49
C PHE A 132 11.47 -3.96 8.99
N LEU A 133 11.78 -2.99 8.13
CA LEU A 133 11.71 -3.17 6.68
C LEU A 133 12.65 -4.27 6.18
N LYS A 134 13.84 -4.40 6.77
CA LYS A 134 14.76 -5.52 6.52
C LYS A 134 14.14 -6.88 6.79
N GLU A 135 13.21 -6.98 7.74
CA GLU A 135 12.51 -8.24 8.02
C GLU A 135 11.60 -8.72 6.87
N GLY A 136 11.30 -7.83 5.91
CA GLY A 136 10.55 -8.13 4.68
C GLY A 136 11.43 -8.47 3.48
N GLU A 137 12.76 -8.32 3.57
CA GLU A 137 13.68 -8.70 2.49
C GLU A 137 13.58 -10.21 2.21
N GLY A 138 13.66 -10.59 0.93
CA GLY A 138 13.47 -11.98 0.49
C GLY A 138 12.02 -12.45 0.41
N ASN A 139 11.06 -11.67 0.92
CA ASN A 139 9.64 -11.90 0.64
C ASN A 139 9.23 -11.14 -0.62
N SER A 140 8.79 -11.86 -1.66
CA SER A 140 8.43 -11.28 -2.96
C SER A 140 7.41 -10.14 -2.89
N ARG A 141 6.50 -10.17 -1.91
CA ARG A 141 5.51 -9.09 -1.72
C ARG A 141 6.16 -7.81 -1.21
N TYR A 142 6.96 -7.90 -0.16
CA TYR A 142 7.58 -6.71 0.43
C TYR A 142 8.70 -6.19 -0.46
N GLN A 143 9.34 -7.06 -1.25
CA GLN A 143 10.33 -6.66 -2.23
C GLN A 143 9.78 -5.62 -3.22
N LEU A 144 8.55 -5.79 -3.71
CA LEU A 144 7.90 -4.79 -4.58
C LEU A 144 7.76 -3.42 -3.91
N TYR A 145 7.40 -3.38 -2.63
CA TYR A 145 7.32 -2.13 -1.88
C TYR A 145 8.69 -1.47 -1.71
N LEU A 146 9.70 -2.26 -1.34
CA LEU A 146 11.06 -1.77 -1.15
C LEU A 146 11.65 -1.22 -2.45
N ASP A 147 11.41 -1.91 -3.58
CA ASP A 147 11.82 -1.45 -4.90
C ASP A 147 11.04 -0.19 -5.32
N GLY A 148 9.75 -0.12 -4.99
CA GLY A 148 8.95 1.11 -5.11
C GLY A 148 9.57 2.29 -4.36
N PHE A 149 9.96 2.11 -3.11
CA PHE A 149 10.61 3.17 -2.32
C PHE A 149 11.94 3.62 -2.91
N ARG A 150 12.71 2.71 -3.52
CA ARG A 150 13.94 3.05 -4.25
C ARG A 150 13.62 3.89 -5.49
N ALA A 151 12.59 3.53 -6.25
CA ALA A 151 12.15 4.28 -7.43
C ALA A 151 11.68 5.69 -7.06
N PHE A 152 10.81 5.81 -6.06
CA PHE A 152 10.36 7.11 -5.54
C PHE A 152 11.54 7.94 -5.03
N SER A 153 12.47 7.34 -4.27
CA SER A 153 13.64 8.07 -3.77
C SER A 153 14.52 8.59 -4.90
N SER A 154 14.77 7.79 -5.96
CA SER A 154 15.52 8.25 -7.13
C SER A 154 14.82 9.43 -7.82
N PHE A 155 13.49 9.39 -7.94
CA PHE A 155 12.69 10.47 -8.52
C PHE A 155 12.84 11.78 -7.74
N TYR A 156 12.59 11.74 -6.43
CA TYR A 156 12.69 12.93 -5.57
C TYR A 156 14.12 13.44 -5.35
N GLN A 157 15.13 12.65 -5.72
CA GLN A 157 16.53 13.06 -5.76
C GLN A 157 16.95 13.68 -7.11
N GLY A 158 16.03 13.80 -8.07
CA GLY A 158 16.31 14.29 -9.44
C GLY A 158 17.05 13.27 -10.32
N ASN A 159 17.20 12.02 -9.88
CA ASN A 159 17.84 10.98 -10.68
C ASN A 159 16.80 10.31 -11.59
N PHE A 160 16.33 11.06 -12.58
CA PHE A 160 15.19 10.68 -13.42
C PHE A 160 15.45 9.46 -14.31
N ASP A 161 16.65 9.28 -14.87
CA ASP A 161 17.00 8.09 -15.65
C ASP A 161 16.92 6.80 -14.83
N LYS A 162 17.45 6.85 -13.60
CA LYS A 162 17.39 5.73 -12.67
C LYS A 162 15.96 5.47 -12.22
N ALA A 163 15.22 6.52 -11.88
CA ALA A 163 13.83 6.43 -11.47
C ALA A 163 12.98 5.79 -12.58
N LYS A 164 13.13 6.23 -13.83
CA LYS A 164 12.46 5.69 -15.02
C LYS A 164 12.70 4.20 -15.16
N THR A 165 13.98 3.79 -15.15
CA THR A 165 14.36 2.37 -15.25
C THR A 165 13.70 1.53 -14.15
N GLN A 166 13.68 2.05 -12.92
CA GLN A 166 13.09 1.37 -11.77
C GLN A 166 11.56 1.27 -11.88
N PHE A 167 10.85 2.34 -12.26
CA PHE A 167 9.40 2.33 -12.45
C PHE A 167 8.96 1.43 -13.61
N GLU A 168 9.70 1.43 -14.72
CA GLU A 168 9.41 0.52 -15.85
C GLU A 168 9.54 -0.97 -15.44
N ALA A 169 10.53 -1.30 -14.61
CA ALA A 169 10.69 -2.64 -14.06
C ALA A 169 9.53 -3.00 -13.12
N LEU A 170 9.17 -2.09 -12.21
CA LEU A 170 8.07 -2.27 -11.25
C LEU A 170 6.70 -2.42 -11.92
N LYS A 171 6.45 -1.70 -13.02
CA LYS A 171 5.23 -1.83 -13.82
C LYS A 171 5.07 -3.24 -14.40
N LYS A 172 6.18 -3.86 -14.80
CA LYS A 172 6.22 -5.21 -15.40
C LYS A 172 6.28 -6.33 -14.35
N ALA A 173 6.61 -6.01 -13.10
CA ALA A 173 6.82 -7.00 -12.06
C ALA A 173 5.51 -7.76 -11.69
N PRO A 174 5.56 -9.10 -11.56
CA PRO A 174 4.45 -9.88 -11.02
C PRO A 174 4.11 -9.42 -9.60
N GLY A 175 2.83 -9.17 -9.31
CA GLY A 175 2.41 -8.67 -7.98
C GLY A 175 2.06 -7.18 -7.94
N SER A 176 2.48 -6.39 -8.94
CA SER A 176 2.04 -5.00 -9.07
C SER A 176 0.55 -4.95 -9.45
N ASN A 177 -0.29 -4.49 -8.51
CA ASN A 177 -1.73 -4.36 -8.72
C ASN A 177 -2.06 -3.13 -9.58
N ASP A 178 -3.30 -3.04 -10.08
CA ASP A 178 -3.70 -1.98 -11.01
C ASP A 178 -3.53 -0.57 -10.44
N PHE A 179 -3.70 -0.39 -9.12
CA PHE A 179 -3.43 0.88 -8.46
C PHE A 179 -1.95 1.26 -8.56
N TYR A 180 -1.04 0.39 -8.13
CA TYR A 180 0.40 0.67 -8.16
C TYR A 180 0.91 0.84 -9.59
N ARG A 181 0.35 0.11 -10.56
CA ARG A 181 0.68 0.32 -11.98
C ARG A 181 0.33 1.73 -12.46
N LYS A 182 -0.86 2.23 -12.12
CA LYS A 182 -1.27 3.60 -12.46
C LYS A 182 -0.37 4.64 -11.79
N VAL A 183 0.01 4.41 -10.53
CA VAL A 183 0.98 5.26 -9.83
C VAL A 183 2.32 5.27 -10.57
N TYR A 184 2.86 4.11 -10.95
CA TYR A 184 4.13 4.07 -11.68
C TYR A 184 4.03 4.72 -13.06
N ASP A 185 2.90 4.58 -13.74
CA ASP A 185 2.63 5.26 -15.01
C ASP A 185 2.57 6.78 -14.86
N ASP A 186 1.93 7.28 -13.81
CA ASP A 186 1.92 8.70 -13.47
C ASP A 186 3.35 9.24 -13.26
N TYR A 187 4.17 8.55 -12.47
CA TYR A 187 5.56 8.96 -12.27
C TYR A 187 6.41 8.87 -13.55
N LEU A 188 6.15 7.91 -14.43
CA LEU A 188 6.82 7.85 -15.74
C LEU A 188 6.43 9.03 -16.64
N HIS A 189 5.17 9.46 -16.60
CA HIS A 189 4.72 10.67 -17.29
C HIS A 189 5.37 11.92 -16.72
N ARG A 190 5.39 12.08 -15.39
CA ARG A 190 6.06 13.20 -14.71
C ARG A 190 7.55 13.29 -15.06
N ILE A 191 8.25 12.16 -15.11
CA ILE A 191 9.66 12.13 -15.55
C ILE A 191 9.82 12.68 -16.95
N ALA A 192 8.95 12.31 -17.89
CA ALA A 192 9.03 12.80 -19.27
C ALA A 192 8.81 14.33 -19.33
N ASP A 193 7.91 14.87 -18.52
CA ASP A 193 7.67 16.31 -18.44
C ASP A 193 8.89 17.06 -17.90
N GLU A 194 9.51 16.57 -16.82
CA GLU A 194 10.71 17.17 -16.22
C GLU A 194 11.91 17.15 -17.19
N THR A 195 12.15 16.04 -17.88
CA THR A 195 13.25 15.94 -18.87
C THR A 195 13.05 16.89 -20.06
N ASN A 196 11.81 17.10 -20.51
CA ASN A 196 11.52 18.05 -21.59
C ASN A 196 11.69 19.51 -21.12
N HIS A 197 11.36 19.80 -19.87
CA HIS A 197 11.53 21.14 -19.29
C HIS A 197 13.02 21.50 -19.18
N GLU A 198 13.87 20.60 -18.71
CA GLU A 198 15.33 20.79 -18.65
C GLU A 198 15.92 21.13 -20.03
N LEU A 199 15.56 20.36 -21.07
CA LEU A 199 16.01 20.60 -22.45
C LEU A 199 15.55 21.95 -23.03
N SER A 200 14.38 22.44 -22.63
CA SER A 200 13.86 23.75 -23.06
C SER A 200 14.45 24.93 -22.30
N SER A 201 14.98 24.70 -21.09
CA SER A 201 15.60 25.75 -20.26
C SER A 201 17.07 26.01 -20.61
N GLU A 202 17.70 25.10 -21.36
CA GLU A 202 19.08 25.19 -21.84
C GLU A 202 19.19 25.77 -23.27
N SER A 203 18.07 26.02 -23.96
CA SER A 203 17.99 26.57 -25.33
C SER A 203 17.68 28.06 -25.35
#